data_AF-A0A7S4SBU1-F1
#
_entry.id   AF-A0A7S4SBU1-F1
#
_cell.length_a   1.000
_cell.length_b   1.000
_cell.length_c   1.000
_cell.angle_alpha   90.00
_cell.angle_beta   90.00
_cell.angle_gamma   90.00
#
_symmetry.space_group_name_H-M   'P 1'
#
loop_
_entity.id
_entity.type
_entity.pdbx_description
1 polymer ?
#
loop_
_entity_poly.entity_id
_entity_poly.type
_entity_poly.pdbx_seq_one_letter_code
_entity_poly.pdbx_strand_id
1 'polypeptide(L)'
;MFDELKTFKEQNGHCNVSTNDAQKKSLGRWVSYQRTSKNALRSDHLQQLNSIGFVWDPQHQSWNEKFKQLCAYKAQNGHSNVSRNDERNEFLGRWVNKQRGLQKRNALSSDRIQQLNSIGF
;
A
#
# COMPACT_ATOMS: atom_id res chain seq x y z
N MET A 1 1.78 19.72 -13.29
CA MET A 1 1.90 18.27 -12.95
C MET A 1 2.61 18.04 -11.62
N PHE A 2 3.91 18.37 -11.46
CA PHE A 2 4.57 18.18 -10.15
C PHE A 2 3.95 19.06 -9.04
N ASP A 3 3.73 20.34 -9.31
CA ASP A 3 3.10 21.24 -8.32
C ASP A 3 1.66 20.82 -7.99
N GLU A 4 0.91 20.34 -8.99
CA GLU A 4 -0.43 19.77 -8.77
C GLU A 4 -0.37 18.53 -7.87
N LEU A 5 0.64 17.66 -8.02
CA LEU A 5 0.84 16.53 -7.12
C LEU A 5 1.19 16.98 -5.71
N LYS A 6 2.00 18.04 -5.58
CA LYS A 6 2.37 18.62 -4.28
C LYS A 6 1.13 19.15 -3.57
N THR A 7 0.30 19.95 -4.24
CA THR A 7 -0.99 20.43 -3.70
C THR A 7 -1.91 19.28 -3.34
N PHE A 8 -1.99 18.25 -4.20
CA PHE A 8 -2.80 17.06 -3.91
C PHE A 8 -2.32 16.35 -2.64
N LYS A 9 -1.01 16.20 -2.47
CA LYS A 9 -0.42 15.62 -1.26
C LYS A 9 -0.77 16.44 -0.02
N GLU A 10 -0.66 17.77 -0.09
CA GLU A 10 -0.98 18.64 1.05
C GLU A 10 -2.45 18.50 1.47
N GLN A 11 -3.36 18.30 0.52
CA GLN A 11 -4.79 18.11 0.79
C GLN A 11 -5.16 16.70 1.26
N ASN A 12 -4.49 15.65 0.76
CA ASN A 12 -4.92 14.26 0.94
C ASN A 12 -3.95 13.45 1.83
N GLY A 13 -2.80 13.99 2.18
CA GLY A 13 -1.74 13.32 2.93
C GLY A 13 -0.94 12.28 2.13
N HIS A 14 -1.28 12.02 0.86
CA HIS A 14 -0.61 11.01 0.03
C HIS A 14 -0.53 11.40 -1.45
N CYS A 15 0.40 10.78 -2.19
CA CYS A 15 0.55 10.96 -3.64
C CYS A 15 -0.25 9.95 -4.49
N ASN A 16 -1.15 9.16 -3.87
CA ASN A 16 -1.96 8.17 -4.56
C ASN A 16 -3.19 8.82 -5.22
N VAL A 17 -3.04 9.22 -6.48
CA VAL A 17 -4.12 9.82 -7.27
C VAL A 17 -4.82 8.73 -8.09
N SER A 18 -6.13 8.61 -7.92
CA SER A 18 -6.96 7.66 -8.68
C SER A 18 -7.13 8.12 -10.12
N THR A 19 -7.04 7.19 -11.07
CA THR A 19 -7.34 7.45 -12.49
C THR A 19 -8.85 7.48 -12.80
N ASN A 20 -9.69 7.08 -11.83
CA ASN A 20 -11.15 7.05 -11.98
C ASN A 20 -11.82 8.36 -11.54
N ASP A 21 -11.09 9.23 -10.83
CA ASP A 21 -11.57 10.59 -10.51
C ASP A 21 -11.53 11.42 -11.80
N ALA A 22 -12.71 11.84 -12.29
CA ALA A 22 -12.83 12.60 -13.55
C ALA A 22 -12.06 13.93 -13.51
N GLN A 23 -11.99 14.59 -12.35
CA GLN A 23 -11.29 15.87 -12.18
C GLN A 23 -9.77 15.68 -12.12
N LYS A 24 -9.30 14.55 -11.58
CA LYS A 24 -7.86 14.28 -11.37
C LYS A 24 -7.29 13.19 -12.29
N LYS A 25 -8.04 12.82 -13.33
CA LYS A 25 -7.69 11.74 -14.27
C LYS A 25 -6.33 11.95 -14.93
N SER A 26 -6.03 13.19 -15.33
CA SER A 26 -4.75 13.58 -15.92
C SER A 26 -3.59 13.37 -14.93
N LEU A 27 -3.74 13.86 -13.70
CA LEU A 27 -2.77 13.71 -12.64
C LEU A 27 -2.57 12.23 -12.24
N GLY A 28 -3.64 11.44 -12.16
CA GLY A 28 -3.57 10.00 -11.88
C GLY A 28 -2.81 9.22 -12.96
N ARG A 29 -3.02 9.57 -14.24
CA ARG A 29 -2.25 9.01 -15.35
C ARG A 29 -0.78 9.40 -15.27
N TRP A 30 -0.50 10.67 -14.97
CA TRP A 30 0.87 11.15 -14.81
C TRP A 30 1.60 10.45 -13.65
N VAL A 31 0.97 10.30 -12.48
CA VAL A 31 1.49 9.54 -11.34
C VAL A 31 1.78 8.09 -11.73
N SER A 32 0.85 7.45 -12.46
CA SER A 32 1.03 6.08 -12.94
C SER A 32 2.23 5.96 -13.88
N TYR A 33 2.37 6.93 -14.80
CA TYR A 33 3.50 7.01 -15.71
C TYR A 33 4.83 7.17 -14.97
N GLN A 34 4.89 8.02 -13.94
CA GLN A 34 6.11 8.17 -13.13
C GLN A 34 6.54 6.82 -12.55
N ARG A 35 5.62 6.04 -12.00
CA ARG A 35 5.91 4.71 -11.44
C ARG A 35 6.44 3.73 -12.47
N THR A 36 5.84 3.67 -13.66
CA THR A 36 6.29 2.77 -14.73
C THR A 36 7.63 3.19 -15.31
N SER A 37 7.93 4.49 -15.32
CA SER A 37 9.14 5.04 -15.92
C SER A 37 10.26 5.26 -14.92
N LYS A 38 10.14 4.80 -13.66
CA LYS A 38 11.10 5.06 -12.56
C LYS A 38 12.57 4.88 -12.96
N ASN A 39 12.89 3.80 -13.67
CA ASN A 39 14.27 3.47 -14.06
C ASN A 39 14.79 4.33 -15.23
N ALA A 40 13.92 5.04 -15.93
CA ALA A 40 14.26 5.95 -17.03
C ALA A 40 14.21 7.43 -16.62
N LEU A 41 13.84 7.74 -15.37
CA LEU A 41 13.81 9.12 -14.89
C LEU A 41 15.21 9.66 -14.65
N ARG A 42 15.41 10.94 -14.97
CA ARG A 42 16.61 11.69 -14.58
C ARG A 42 16.71 11.74 -13.05
N SER A 43 17.94 11.74 -12.53
CA SER A 43 18.22 11.79 -11.10
C SER A 43 17.47 12.93 -10.38
N ASP A 44 17.54 14.14 -10.94
CA ASP A 44 16.90 15.32 -10.35
C ASP A 44 15.38 15.16 -10.23
N HIS A 45 14.74 14.56 -11.23
CA HIS A 45 13.30 14.32 -11.20
C HIS A 45 12.91 13.25 -10.18
N LEU A 46 13.73 12.20 -10.06
CA LEU A 46 13.56 11.18 -9.04
C LEU A 46 13.72 11.77 -7.63
N GLN A 47 14.73 12.63 -7.42
CA GLN A 47 14.93 13.34 -6.16
C GLN A 47 13.76 14.29 -5.84
N GLN A 48 13.26 15.00 -6.84
CA GLN A 48 12.12 15.89 -6.70
C GLN A 48 10.86 15.14 -6.24
N LEU A 49 10.55 14.00 -6.85
CA LEU A 49 9.43 13.14 -6.42
C LEU A 49 9.68 12.54 -5.02
N ASN A 50 10.89 12.10 -4.72
CA ASN A 50 11.24 11.60 -3.39
C ASN A 50 11.11 12.67 -2.29
N SER A 51 11.43 13.93 -2.59
CA SER A 51 11.35 15.04 -1.62
C SER A 51 9.93 15.27 -1.09
N ILE A 52 8.92 14.95 -1.89
CA ILE A 52 7.53 14.99 -1.48
C ILE A 52 7.04 13.63 -0.97
N GLY A 53 7.92 12.68 -0.65
CA GLY A 53 7.52 11.37 -0.14
C GLY A 53 6.69 10.57 -1.14
N PHE A 54 6.99 10.72 -2.45
CA PHE A 54 6.28 9.97 -3.48
C PHE A 54 6.46 8.46 -3.31
N VAL A 55 5.34 7.76 -3.26
CA VAL A 55 5.31 6.31 -3.11
C VAL A 55 5.37 5.66 -4.49
N TRP A 56 6.50 5.01 -4.76
CA TRP A 56 6.75 4.29 -6.01
C TRP A 56 5.97 2.98 -6.13
N ASP A 57 5.79 2.27 -5.02
CA ASP A 57 4.97 1.05 -4.96
C ASP A 57 3.95 1.13 -3.81
N PRO A 58 2.75 1.67 -4.07
CA PRO A 58 1.70 1.77 -3.07
C PRO A 58 1.15 0.43 -2.61
N GLN A 59 1.20 -0.59 -3.47
CA GLN A 59 0.68 -1.90 -3.12
C GLN A 59 1.61 -2.58 -2.11
N HIS A 60 2.91 -2.50 -2.34
CA HIS A 60 3.92 -2.98 -1.40
C HIS A 60 3.92 -2.19 -0.10
N GLN A 61 3.79 -0.86 -0.15
CA GLN A 61 3.68 -0.05 1.07
C GLN A 61 2.43 -0.42 1.89
N SER A 62 1.26 -0.48 1.25
CA SER A 62 0.00 -0.84 1.92
C SER A 62 0.08 -2.25 2.54
N TRP A 63 0.69 -3.19 1.83
CA TRP A 63 0.97 -4.52 2.36
C TRP A 63 1.84 -4.44 3.63
N ASN A 64 2.96 -3.72 3.59
CA ASN A 64 3.87 -3.60 4.73
C ASN A 64 3.21 -2.93 5.94
N GLU A 65 2.37 -1.92 5.73
CA GLU A 65 1.61 -1.28 6.80
C GLU A 65 0.61 -2.23 7.45
N LYS A 66 -0.12 -3.02 6.65
CA LYS A 66 -1.07 -4.02 7.15
C LYS A 66 -0.37 -5.18 7.84
N PHE A 67 0.76 -5.62 7.30
CA PHE A 67 1.59 -6.64 7.94
C PHE A 67 2.12 -6.17 9.29
N LYS A 68 2.61 -4.92 9.40
CA LYS A 68 3.00 -4.32 10.68
C LYS A 68 1.85 -4.26 11.68
N GLN A 69 0.64 -3.88 11.24
CA GLN A 69 -0.57 -3.91 12.09
C GLN A 69 -0.86 -5.32 12.59
N LEU A 70 -0.70 -6.34 11.74
CA LEU A 70 -0.87 -7.74 12.14
C LEU A 70 0.20 -8.20 13.14
N CYS A 71 1.46 -7.81 12.95
CA CYS A 71 2.52 -8.10 13.91
C CYS A 71 2.22 -7.48 15.29
N ALA A 72 1.77 -6.22 15.31
CA ALA A 72 1.37 -5.54 16.55
C ALA A 72 0.17 -6.24 17.22
N TYR A 73 -0.84 -6.62 16.43
CA TYR A 73 -1.99 -7.39 16.93
C TYR A 73 -1.54 -8.71 17.54
N LYS A 74 -0.65 -9.46 16.88
CA LYS A 74 -0.10 -10.71 17.40
C LYS A 74 0.66 -10.48 18.71
N ALA A 75 1.48 -9.44 18.79
CA ALA A 75 2.23 -9.13 20.00
C ALA A 75 1.30 -8.84 21.20
N GLN A 76 0.14 -8.23 20.95
CA GLN A 76 -0.84 -7.90 21.99
C GLN A 76 -1.75 -9.07 22.38
N ASN A 77 -2.15 -9.92 21.42
CA ASN A 77 -3.17 -10.96 21.62
C ASN A 77 -2.60 -12.38 21.68
N GLY A 78 -1.31 -12.57 21.35
CA GLY A 78 -0.66 -13.87 21.26
C GLY A 78 -0.91 -14.64 19.96
N HIS A 79 -1.87 -14.20 19.13
CA HIS A 79 -2.22 -14.85 17.86
C HIS A 79 -2.45 -13.86 16.72
N SER A 80 -2.34 -14.33 15.48
CA SER A 80 -2.58 -13.57 14.24
C SER A 80 -4.02 -13.74 13.71
N ASN A 81 -4.89 -14.46 14.44
CA ASN A 81 -6.28 -14.69 14.05
C ASN A 81 -7.17 -13.48 14.39
N VAL A 82 -7.22 -12.50 13.48
CA VAL A 82 -8.08 -11.31 13.62
C VAL A 82 -9.46 -11.63 13.05
N SER A 83 -10.49 -11.55 13.90
CA SER A 83 -11.88 -11.73 13.47
C SER A 83 -12.30 -10.61 12.53
N ARG A 84 -13.08 -10.93 11.49
CA ARG A 84 -13.67 -9.93 10.59
C ARG A 84 -14.65 -8.98 11.32
N ASN A 85 -15.24 -9.44 12.41
CA ASN A 85 -16.25 -8.70 13.18
C ASN A 85 -15.63 -8.00 14.42
N ASP A 86 -14.31 -7.96 14.54
CA ASP A 86 -13.66 -7.15 15.58
C ASP A 86 -13.81 -5.67 15.24
N GLU A 87 -14.69 -4.96 15.95
CA GLU A 87 -14.97 -3.54 15.72
C GLU A 87 -13.72 -2.66 15.85
N ARG A 88 -12.75 -3.05 16.69
CA ARG A 88 -11.51 -2.29 16.89
C ARG A 88 -10.51 -2.54 15.77
N ASN A 89 -10.61 -3.68 15.08
CA ASN A 89 -9.66 -4.13 14.06
C ASN A 89 -10.32 -4.50 12.73
N GLU A 90 -11.49 -3.94 12.42
CA GLU A 90 -12.34 -4.39 11.31
C GLU A 90 -11.59 -4.42 9.97
N PHE A 91 -10.83 -3.35 9.69
CA PHE A 91 -10.02 -3.25 8.47
C PHE A 91 -8.91 -4.32 8.40
N LEU A 92 -8.30 -4.65 9.54
CA LEU A 92 -7.27 -5.68 9.64
C LEU A 92 -7.89 -7.08 9.51
N GLY A 93 -9.03 -7.34 10.15
CA GLY A 93 -9.76 -8.60 10.06
C GLY A 93 -10.22 -8.91 8.62
N ARG A 94 -10.76 -7.90 7.91
CA ARG A 94 -11.09 -8.01 6.48
C ARG A 94 -9.84 -8.34 5.64
N TRP A 95 -8.71 -7.69 5.93
CA TRP A 95 -7.44 -7.94 5.24
C TRP A 95 -6.93 -9.36 5.49
N VAL A 96 -6.87 -9.81 6.75
CA VAL A 96 -6.47 -11.17 7.14
C VAL A 96 -7.32 -12.22 6.43
N ASN A 97 -8.64 -12.04 6.45
CA ASN A 97 -9.56 -12.96 5.77
C ASN A 97 -9.29 -13.02 4.26
N LYS A 98 -9.05 -11.87 3.62
CA LYS A 98 -8.62 -11.80 2.22
C LYS A 98 -7.32 -12.57 1.99
N GLN A 99 -6.32 -12.46 2.88
CA GLN A 99 -5.03 -13.15 2.68
C GLN A 99 -5.17 -14.67 2.83
N ARG A 100 -5.96 -15.15 3.79
CA ARG A 100 -6.32 -16.58 3.91
C ARG A 100 -7.03 -17.09 2.64
N GLY A 101 -7.93 -16.29 2.07
CA GLY A 101 -8.62 -16.62 0.82
C GLY A 101 -7.67 -16.70 -0.38
N LEU A 102 -6.73 -15.75 -0.51
CA LEU A 102 -5.72 -15.76 -1.57
C LEU A 102 -4.73 -16.91 -1.41
N GLN A 103 -4.32 -17.24 -0.19
CA GLN A 103 -3.44 -18.38 0.09
C GLN A 103 -4.08 -19.70 -0.34
N LYS A 104 -5.36 -19.92 0.01
CA LYS A 104 -6.12 -21.11 -0.42
C LYS A 104 -6.23 -21.26 -1.94
N ARG A 105 -6.16 -20.15 -2.69
CA ARG A 105 -6.20 -20.12 -4.15
C ARG A 105 -4.81 -20.08 -4.79
N ASN A 106 -3.74 -20.22 -4.00
CA ASN A 106 -2.35 -20.08 -4.46
C ASN A 106 -2.08 -18.75 -5.20
N ALA A 107 -2.76 -17.67 -4.79
CA ALA A 107 -2.72 -16.35 -5.43
C ALA A 107 -1.88 -15.33 -4.64
N LEU A 108 -1.14 -15.76 -3.62
CA LEU A 108 -0.14 -14.96 -2.93
C LEU A 108 1.25 -15.21 -3.52
N SER A 109 2.09 -14.18 -3.57
CA SER A 109 3.51 -14.37 -3.89
C SER A 109 4.23 -15.15 -2.80
N SER A 110 5.33 -15.81 -3.15
CA SER A 110 6.22 -16.53 -2.22
C SER A 110 6.62 -15.66 -1.04
N ASP A 111 7.02 -14.42 -1.31
CA ASP A 111 7.54 -13.50 -0.29
C ASP A 111 6.46 -13.13 0.73
N ARG A 112 5.23 -12.91 0.26
CA ARG A 112 4.07 -12.62 1.13
C ARG A 112 3.71 -13.82 1.98
N ILE A 113 3.78 -15.03 1.43
CA ILE A 113 3.57 -16.26 2.18
C ILE A 113 4.65 -16.42 3.25
N GLN A 114 5.92 -16.21 2.92
CA GLN A 114 7.02 -16.29 3.89
C GLN A 114 6.85 -15.28 5.03
N GLN A 115 6.49 -14.03 4.72
CA GLN A 115 6.21 -13.01 5.73
C GLN A 115 5.06 -13.42 6.66
N LEU A 116 3.94 -13.88 6.11
CA LEU A 116 2.81 -14.36 6.91
C LEU A 116 3.21 -15.58 7.77
N ASN A 117 3.91 -16.55 7.21
CA ASN A 117 4.36 -17.73 7.95
C ASN A 117 5.33 -17.39 9.08
N SER A 118 6.16 -16.34 8.94
CA SER A 118 7.09 -15.89 9.99
C SER A 118 6.37 -15.47 11.29
N ILE A 119 5.09 -15.10 11.20
CA ILE A 119 4.25 -14.77 12.34
C ILE A 119 3.23 -15.87 12.67
N GLY A 120 3.39 -17.09 12.15
CA GLY A 120 2.47 -18.21 12.40
C GLY A 120 1.03 -17.91 11.96
N PHE A 121 0.90 -17.36 10.75
CA PHE A 121 -0.37 -16.97 10.14
C PHE A 121 -1.24 -18.15 9.66
#